data_AF-A0A921B5P8-F1
#
_entry.id   AF-A0A921B5P8-F1
#
_cell.length_a   1.000
_cell.length_b   1.000
_cell.length_c   1.000
_cell.angle_alpha   90.00
_cell.angle_beta   90.00
_cell.angle_gamma   90.00
#
_symmetry.space_group_name_H-M   'P 1'
#
loop_
_entity.id
_entity.type
_entity.pdbx_description
1 polymer ?
#
loop_
_entity_poly.entity_id
_entity_poly.type
_entity_poly.pdbx_seq_one_letter_code
_entity_poly.pdbx_strand_id
1 'polypeptide(L)'
;LFKTLYKQHVKKHDSFFKRQRLYSIQETTIEDEKVNSIVSKLKKMRYKVRTDGENYMFEKGRFSRWGPYINHSGLILILFGSMLRFFPGLYIDEIIYVSEGETVAIPTTENEFYIENHRFIVENYDQEEHDVFSDALMNAVVTQNFQTDITIYKNNNQNVVGSQPDLEKIDDYSIQVNHPYRFDGYEIFQSSFDSSQLRSMTFFLEDADGEQVGDPFVVDLRTPDETYNITDDIVIDMRAYSPDFLEIADNGTLVSQTPVPRNPAFVFEVNEQDEDPERSFIRIMGSTPITDNNQYNIRFLEAENQVASVLTLKKDLTMPFFAVGFVIFLFGLFIGSYINHRRIWIKNDGAFKLAAHTNKNYFGLKKELNKVLESENLEQVEDKFVIEQTMKDKER
;
A
#
# COMPACT_ATOMS: atom_id res chain seq x y z
N LEU A 1 6.83 21.09 37.94
CA LEU A 1 7.97 20.88 37.02
C LEU A 1 8.17 22.00 35.99
N PHE A 2 7.12 22.45 35.28
CA PHE A 2 7.24 23.46 34.21
C PHE A 2 7.76 24.84 34.70
N LYS A 3 7.29 25.30 35.86
CA LYS A 3 7.63 26.62 36.44
C LYS A 3 9.12 26.74 36.81
N THR A 4 9.72 25.70 37.38
CA THR A 4 11.15 25.62 37.76
C THR A 4 12.09 25.50 36.57
N LEU A 5 11.61 24.94 35.45
CA LEU A 5 12.39 24.85 34.21
C LEU A 5 12.27 26.08 33.31
N TYR A 6 11.22 26.89 33.48
CA TYR A 6 10.91 28.08 32.68
C TYR A 6 11.50 29.38 33.26
N LYS A 7 11.56 29.51 34.60
CA LYS A 7 12.17 30.66 35.28
C LYS A 7 13.31 30.19 36.18
N GLN A 8 14.50 30.03 35.61
CA GLN A 8 15.70 29.89 36.43
C GLN A 8 16.17 31.26 36.93
N HIS A 9 16.49 31.34 38.22
CA HIS A 9 17.18 32.50 38.80
C HIS A 9 18.55 32.67 38.16
N VAL A 10 18.91 33.93 37.87
CA VAL A 10 20.20 34.33 37.28
C VAL A 10 21.31 34.15 38.30
N LYS A 11 21.11 34.66 39.53
CA LYS A 11 22.04 34.46 40.65
C LYS A 11 22.11 32.99 41.07
N LYS A 12 23.34 32.48 41.24
CA LYS A 12 23.63 31.10 41.66
C LYS A 12 24.58 31.11 42.86
N HIS A 13 24.46 30.10 43.71
CA HIS A 13 25.38 29.87 44.81
C HIS A 13 26.75 29.42 44.28
N ASP A 14 27.84 29.74 44.96
CA ASP A 14 29.20 29.44 44.49
C ASP A 14 29.45 27.95 44.22
N SER A 15 28.88 27.07 45.05
CA SER A 15 28.94 25.62 44.87
C SER A 15 28.27 25.12 43.58
N PHE A 16 27.39 25.91 42.96
CA PHE A 16 26.75 25.56 41.68
C PHE A 16 27.77 25.52 40.54
N PHE A 17 28.71 26.46 40.51
CA PHE A 17 29.69 26.60 39.43
C PHE A 17 30.63 25.39 39.40
N LYS A 18 31.16 24.98 40.55
CA LYS A 18 32.00 23.77 40.71
C LYS A 18 31.29 22.45 40.38
N ARG A 19 29.94 22.44 40.40
CA ARG A 19 29.13 21.25 40.10
C ARG A 19 28.82 21.10 38.62
N GLN A 20 28.96 22.14 37.81
CA GLN A 20 28.75 22.02 36.37
C GLN A 20 29.89 21.23 35.74
N ARG A 21 29.60 20.55 34.62
CA ARG A 21 30.63 19.80 33.90
C ARG A 21 31.70 20.71 33.30
N LEU A 22 31.26 21.85 32.73
CA LEU A 22 32.15 22.87 32.20
C LEU A 22 32.19 24.05 33.17
N TYR A 23 33.37 24.39 33.69
CA TYR A 23 33.54 25.53 34.59
C TYR A 23 34.92 26.18 34.47
N SER A 24 35.05 27.42 34.90
CA SER A 24 36.31 28.16 35.07
C SER A 24 36.12 29.07 36.29
N ILE A 25 37.10 29.08 37.20
CA ILE A 25 37.04 29.84 38.45
C ILE A 25 38.39 30.53 38.63
N GLN A 26 38.37 31.85 38.67
CA GLN A 26 39.53 32.67 39.01
C GLN A 26 39.31 33.26 40.40
N GLU A 27 40.36 33.30 41.21
CA GLU A 27 40.27 33.72 42.62
C GLU A 27 39.98 35.22 42.76
N THR A 28 40.21 36.01 41.73
CA THR A 28 39.98 37.46 41.68
C THR A 28 38.87 37.82 40.69
N THR A 29 38.25 38.98 40.87
CA THR A 29 37.36 39.59 39.88
C THR A 29 38.16 40.09 38.68
N ILE A 30 37.52 40.10 37.51
CA ILE A 30 38.09 40.66 36.28
C ILE A 30 37.54 42.07 36.02
N GLU A 31 38.28 42.86 35.25
CA GLU A 31 37.86 44.20 34.81
C GLU A 31 36.49 44.18 34.13
N ASP A 32 35.62 45.15 34.46
CA ASP A 32 34.27 45.24 33.91
C ASP A 32 34.25 45.35 32.38
N GLU A 33 35.29 45.93 31.77
CA GLU A 33 35.46 45.97 30.31
C GLU A 33 35.53 44.56 29.70
N LYS A 34 36.27 43.64 30.34
CA LYS A 34 36.38 42.24 29.91
C LYS A 34 35.06 41.51 30.08
N VAL A 35 34.35 41.72 31.20
CA VAL A 35 32.99 41.16 31.42
C VAL A 35 32.04 41.63 30.32
N ASN A 36 32.02 42.93 30.04
CA ASN A 36 31.18 43.52 29.00
C ASN A 36 31.54 43.02 27.60
N SER A 37 32.82 42.81 27.32
CA SER A 37 33.29 42.19 26.07
C SER A 37 32.77 40.75 25.92
N ILE A 38 32.91 39.91 26.95
CA ILE A 38 32.38 38.53 26.96
C ILE A 38 30.86 38.52 26.74
N VAL A 39 30.13 39.38 27.46
CA VAL A 39 28.68 39.53 27.30
C VAL A 39 28.33 39.90 25.85
N SER A 40 29.06 40.83 25.26
CA SER A 40 28.85 41.27 23.87
C SER A 40 29.13 40.16 22.85
N LYS A 41 30.20 39.37 23.04
CA LYS A 41 30.58 38.24 22.19
C LYS A 41 29.51 37.14 22.25
N LEU A 42 29.07 36.76 23.45
CA LEU A 42 27.99 35.78 23.62
C LEU A 42 26.66 36.25 23.02
N LYS A 43 26.32 37.54 23.13
CA LYS A 43 25.15 38.12 22.43
C LYS A 43 25.28 38.00 20.91
N LYS A 44 26.44 38.35 20.33
CA LYS A 44 26.73 38.20 18.88
C LYS A 44 26.58 36.74 18.42
N MET A 45 26.85 35.79 19.32
CA MET A 45 26.67 34.35 19.07
C MET A 45 25.23 33.86 19.25
N ARG A 46 24.26 34.79 19.34
CA ARG A 46 22.82 34.56 19.47
C ARG A 46 22.38 33.97 20.81
N TYR A 47 23.17 34.17 21.87
CA TYR A 47 22.68 33.86 23.23
C TYR A 47 21.78 34.98 23.74
N LYS A 48 20.63 34.60 24.32
CA LYS A 48 19.78 35.52 25.07
C LYS A 48 20.37 35.69 26.46
N VAL A 49 20.63 36.93 26.88
CA VAL A 49 21.18 37.24 28.21
C VAL A 49 20.08 37.64 29.18
N ARG A 50 20.26 37.30 30.45
CA ARG A 50 19.55 37.85 31.61
C ARG A 50 20.57 38.25 32.67
N THR A 51 20.37 39.37 33.33
CA THR A 51 21.33 39.95 34.27
C THR A 51 20.65 40.18 35.63
N ASP A 52 21.40 40.03 36.71
CA ASP A 52 20.97 40.26 38.09
C ASP A 52 22.19 40.67 38.92
N GLY A 53 22.42 41.99 39.02
CA GLY A 53 23.69 42.56 39.52
C GLY A 53 24.88 42.07 38.69
N GLU A 54 25.91 41.57 39.37
CA GLU A 54 27.14 41.01 38.80
C GLU A 54 26.99 39.55 38.29
N ASN A 55 25.74 39.07 38.16
CA ASN A 55 25.43 37.73 37.67
C ASN A 55 24.79 37.80 36.28
N TYR A 56 25.27 36.97 35.36
CA TYR A 56 24.79 36.87 33.99
C TYR A 56 24.41 35.43 33.69
N MET A 57 23.25 35.24 33.05
CA MET A 57 22.81 33.96 32.51
C MET A 57 22.55 34.10 31.01
N PHE A 58 23.19 33.25 30.23
CA PHE A 58 23.02 33.16 28.78
C PHE A 58 22.29 31.87 28.42
N GLU A 59 21.34 31.94 27.50
CA GLU A 59 20.60 30.78 27.00
C GLU A 59 20.47 30.81 25.48
N LYS A 60 20.73 29.66 24.84
CA LYS A 60 20.59 29.46 23.39
C LYS A 60 19.92 28.11 23.12
N GLY A 61 19.14 28.03 22.04
CA GLY A 61 18.51 26.76 21.62
C GLY A 61 17.42 26.25 22.55
N ARG A 62 16.71 27.13 23.27
CA ARG A 62 15.64 26.76 24.22
C ARG A 62 14.55 25.87 23.60
N PHE A 63 14.30 26.02 22.31
CA PHE A 63 13.30 25.27 21.56
C PHE A 63 13.60 23.77 21.47
N SER A 64 14.85 23.31 21.59
CA SER A 64 15.16 21.88 21.46
C SER A 64 14.55 21.02 22.56
N ARG A 65 14.21 21.63 23.69
CA ARG A 65 13.48 20.98 24.78
C ARG A 65 12.06 20.57 24.40
N TRP A 66 11.50 21.20 23.37
CA TRP A 66 10.18 20.85 22.82
C TRP A 66 10.24 19.69 21.83
N GLY A 67 11.43 19.32 21.33
CA GLY A 67 11.60 18.26 20.33
C GLY A 67 10.88 16.96 20.67
N PRO A 68 11.07 16.39 21.89
CA PRO A 68 10.33 15.20 22.30
C PRO A 68 8.81 15.39 22.27
N TYR A 69 8.29 16.52 22.76
CA TYR A 69 6.85 16.77 22.78
C TYR A 69 6.27 16.87 21.36
N ILE A 70 6.97 17.55 20.45
CA ILE A 70 6.58 17.65 19.03
C ILE A 70 6.54 16.26 18.39
N ASN A 71 7.54 15.41 18.65
CA ASN A 71 7.55 14.03 18.15
C ASN A 71 6.33 13.23 18.64
N HIS A 72 6.01 13.31 19.92
CA HIS A 72 4.86 12.59 20.47
C HIS A 72 3.56 13.11 19.87
N SER A 73 3.42 14.42 19.64
CA SER A 73 2.25 14.98 18.93
C SER A 73 2.13 14.42 17.50
N GLY A 74 3.23 14.31 16.76
CA GLY A 74 3.24 13.68 15.44
C GLY A 74 2.82 12.20 15.48
N LEU A 75 3.35 11.44 16.45
CA LEU A 75 2.99 10.04 16.66
C LEU A 75 1.51 9.87 17.02
N ILE A 76 0.99 10.72 17.91
CA ILE A 76 -0.44 10.71 18.27
C ILE A 76 -1.31 10.97 17.04
N LEU A 77 -0.92 11.88 16.16
CA LEU A 77 -1.69 12.17 14.94
C LEU A 77 -1.66 11.00 13.94
N ILE A 78 -0.52 10.32 13.80
CA ILE A 78 -0.41 9.08 13.00
C ILE A 78 -1.30 7.97 13.58
N LEU A 79 -1.26 7.76 14.89
CA LEU A 79 -2.10 6.77 15.57
C LEU A 79 -3.59 7.11 15.42
N PHE A 80 -3.93 8.39 15.50
CA PHE A 80 -5.30 8.87 15.26
C PHE A 80 -5.75 8.58 13.83
N GLY A 81 -4.91 8.84 12.82
CA GLY A 81 -5.18 8.48 11.42
C GLY A 81 -5.42 6.98 11.23
N SER A 82 -4.62 6.14 11.90
CA SER A 82 -4.82 4.67 11.90
C SER A 82 -6.16 4.28 12.53
N MET A 83 -6.53 4.89 13.66
CA MET A 83 -7.82 4.64 14.30
C MET A 83 -9.00 5.08 13.41
N LEU A 84 -8.85 6.12 12.60
CA LEU A 84 -9.90 6.56 11.68
C LEU A 84 -10.23 5.53 10.61
N ARG A 85 -9.30 4.62 10.26
CA ARG A 85 -9.55 3.57 9.27
C ARG A 85 -10.59 2.54 9.71
N PHE A 86 -10.91 2.46 11.00
CA PHE A 86 -11.98 1.58 11.50
C PHE A 86 -13.38 2.16 11.31
N PHE A 87 -13.50 3.45 10.96
CA PHE A 87 -14.80 4.05 10.71
C PHE A 87 -15.26 3.76 9.27
N PRO A 88 -16.50 3.27 9.08
CA PRO A 88 -17.06 3.02 7.74
C PRO A 88 -16.93 4.25 6.83
N GLY A 89 -16.52 4.03 5.59
CA GLY A 89 -16.39 5.06 4.57
C GLY A 89 -15.12 5.92 4.62
N LEU A 90 -14.32 5.86 5.71
CA LEU A 90 -13.04 6.58 5.79
C LEU A 90 -11.86 5.80 5.18
N TYR A 91 -11.94 4.48 5.24
CA TYR A 91 -10.98 3.56 4.61
C TYR A 91 -11.74 2.40 3.99
N ILE A 92 -11.48 2.14 2.72
CA ILE A 92 -12.06 1.04 1.94
C ILE A 92 -10.91 0.40 1.16
N ASP A 93 -10.85 -0.92 1.22
CA ASP A 93 -9.89 -1.77 0.52
C ASP A 93 -10.58 -3.11 0.27
N GLU A 94 -11.38 -3.16 -0.79
CA GLU A 94 -12.29 -4.27 -1.10
C GLU A 94 -12.00 -4.85 -2.47
N ILE A 95 -12.22 -6.15 -2.62
CA ILE A 95 -12.04 -6.83 -3.91
C ILE A 95 -13.36 -6.77 -4.68
N ILE A 96 -13.26 -6.45 -5.97
CA ILE A 96 -14.33 -6.62 -6.95
C ILE A 96 -13.88 -7.73 -7.88
N TYR A 97 -14.61 -8.84 -7.88
CA TYR A 97 -14.45 -9.91 -8.86
C TYR A 97 -15.57 -9.76 -9.88
N VAL A 98 -15.20 -9.55 -11.15
CA VAL A 98 -16.18 -9.31 -12.22
C VAL A 98 -15.76 -10.05 -13.48
N SER A 99 -16.59 -10.99 -13.92
CA SER A 99 -16.36 -11.72 -15.16
C SER A 99 -16.63 -10.87 -16.40
N GLU A 100 -16.01 -11.19 -17.53
CA GLU A 100 -16.34 -10.53 -18.80
C GLU A 100 -17.83 -10.68 -19.14
N GLY A 101 -18.44 -9.58 -19.56
CA GLY A 101 -19.88 -9.42 -19.81
C GLY A 101 -20.74 -9.30 -18.55
N GLU A 102 -20.17 -9.38 -17.35
CA GLU A 102 -20.90 -9.29 -16.10
C GLU A 102 -20.97 -7.84 -15.59
N THR A 103 -22.11 -7.47 -15.01
CA THR A 103 -22.30 -6.23 -14.26
C THR A 103 -22.52 -6.55 -12.78
N VAL A 104 -21.68 -6.02 -11.90
CA VAL A 104 -21.73 -6.24 -10.45
C VAL A 104 -21.85 -4.93 -9.69
N ALA A 105 -22.47 -4.98 -8.51
CA ALA A 105 -22.52 -3.82 -7.61
C ALA A 105 -21.12 -3.56 -7.03
N ILE A 106 -20.74 -2.28 -6.95
CA ILE A 106 -19.49 -1.89 -6.31
C ILE A 106 -19.66 -2.03 -4.79
N PRO A 107 -18.84 -2.84 -4.09
CA PRO A 107 -18.95 -3.04 -2.65
C PRO A 107 -18.89 -1.72 -1.89
N THR A 108 -19.51 -1.67 -0.71
CA THR A 108 -19.48 -0.50 0.20
C THR A 108 -20.10 0.80 -0.33
N THR A 109 -20.77 0.74 -1.49
CA THR A 109 -21.50 1.88 -2.08
C THR A 109 -23.01 1.82 -1.86
N GLU A 110 -23.52 0.89 -1.05
CA GLU A 110 -24.96 0.72 -0.79
C GLU A 110 -25.80 0.57 -2.07
N ASN A 111 -25.24 -0.09 -3.11
CA ASN A 111 -25.84 -0.25 -4.45
C ASN A 111 -26.03 1.08 -5.22
N GLU A 112 -25.29 2.14 -4.87
CA GLU A 112 -25.28 3.39 -5.64
C GLU A 112 -24.53 3.22 -6.96
N PHE A 113 -23.45 2.43 -6.98
CA PHE A 113 -22.60 2.27 -8.14
C PHE A 113 -22.46 0.81 -8.58
N TYR A 114 -22.38 0.61 -9.90
CA TYR A 114 -22.16 -0.69 -10.54
C TYR A 114 -21.01 -0.60 -11.52
N ILE A 115 -20.37 -1.73 -11.76
CA ILE A 115 -19.26 -1.89 -12.70
C ILE A 115 -19.55 -3.06 -13.61
N GLU A 116 -19.43 -2.82 -14.91
CA GLU A 116 -19.47 -3.84 -15.95
C GLU A 116 -18.07 -4.07 -16.49
N ASN A 117 -17.68 -5.33 -16.66
CA ASN A 117 -16.45 -5.70 -17.32
C ASN A 117 -16.75 -6.09 -18.76
N HIS A 118 -16.27 -5.32 -19.73
CA HIS A 118 -16.43 -5.67 -21.14
C HIS A 118 -15.42 -6.70 -21.59
N ARG A 119 -14.16 -6.52 -21.16
CA ARG A 119 -13.04 -7.35 -21.61
C ARG A 119 -11.81 -7.16 -20.74
N PHE A 120 -11.09 -8.25 -20.52
CA PHE A 120 -9.74 -8.27 -19.99
C PHE A 120 -8.71 -8.49 -21.11
N ILE A 121 -7.63 -7.73 -21.10
CA ILE A 121 -6.59 -7.75 -22.12
C ILE A 121 -5.23 -7.98 -21.45
N VAL A 122 -4.49 -8.94 -21.99
CA VAL A 122 -3.09 -9.21 -21.65
C VAL A 122 -2.25 -9.02 -22.90
N GLU A 123 -1.36 -8.03 -22.90
CA GLU A 123 -0.43 -7.80 -24.00
C GLU A 123 0.97 -8.19 -23.56
N ASN A 124 1.65 -9.01 -24.35
CA ASN A 124 3.03 -9.41 -24.11
C ASN A 124 3.97 -8.65 -25.05
N TYR A 125 5.21 -8.43 -24.61
CA TYR A 125 6.22 -7.84 -25.46
C TYR A 125 6.50 -8.73 -26.68
N ASP A 126 6.60 -8.10 -27.85
CA ASP A 126 7.03 -8.79 -29.06
C ASP A 126 8.55 -9.01 -29.04
N GLN A 127 8.97 -10.23 -29.38
CA GLN A 127 10.37 -10.63 -29.46
C GLN A 127 11.09 -9.93 -30.62
N GLU A 128 10.37 -9.57 -31.68
CA GLU A 128 10.96 -9.01 -32.91
C GLU A 128 11.12 -7.49 -32.87
N GLU A 129 10.41 -6.79 -31.98
CA GLU A 129 10.35 -5.33 -31.97
C GLU A 129 11.41 -4.67 -31.05
N HIS A 130 12.06 -5.44 -30.18
CA HIS A 130 12.94 -4.91 -29.13
C HIS A 130 14.31 -5.62 -29.01
N ASP A 131 15.27 -5.13 -29.81
CA ASP A 131 16.69 -5.56 -29.79
C ASP A 131 17.30 -5.60 -28.38
N VAL A 132 16.90 -4.67 -27.49
CA VAL A 132 17.52 -4.48 -26.17
C VAL A 132 17.14 -5.56 -25.15
N PHE A 133 16.00 -6.24 -25.35
CA PHE A 133 15.47 -7.24 -24.42
C PHE A 133 15.41 -8.66 -25.00
N SER A 134 15.87 -8.82 -26.25
CA SER A 134 15.88 -10.09 -27.00
C SER A 134 16.43 -11.26 -26.18
N ASP A 135 17.60 -11.13 -25.54
CA ASP A 135 18.20 -12.18 -24.71
C ASP A 135 17.33 -12.60 -23.50
N ALA A 136 16.56 -11.67 -22.93
CA ALA A 136 15.67 -11.92 -21.79
C ALA A 136 14.31 -12.50 -22.24
N LEU A 137 13.81 -12.09 -23.41
CA LEU A 137 12.56 -12.55 -24.02
C LEU A 137 12.68 -13.94 -24.66
N MET A 138 13.89 -14.39 -25.02
CA MET A 138 14.17 -15.71 -25.58
C MET A 138 13.77 -16.87 -24.65
N ASN A 139 13.69 -16.64 -23.34
CA ASN A 139 13.44 -17.69 -22.34
C ASN A 139 12.15 -17.47 -21.52
N ALA A 140 11.41 -16.39 -21.76
CA ALA A 140 10.22 -16.07 -20.99
C ALA A 140 9.25 -15.18 -21.76
N VAL A 141 7.95 -15.48 -21.64
CA VAL A 141 6.88 -14.56 -22.04
C VAL A 141 6.84 -13.45 -21.00
N VAL A 142 7.07 -12.21 -21.43
CA VAL A 142 7.01 -11.03 -20.55
C VAL A 142 5.76 -10.24 -20.89
N THR A 143 4.85 -10.14 -19.93
CA THR A 143 3.64 -9.33 -20.06
C THR A 143 3.98 -7.85 -19.91
N GLN A 144 3.52 -7.06 -20.87
CA GLN A 144 3.65 -5.61 -20.93
C GLN A 144 2.43 -4.91 -20.29
N ASN A 145 1.23 -5.42 -20.56
CA ASN A 145 -0.01 -4.76 -20.15
C ASN A 145 -0.99 -5.76 -19.55
N PHE A 146 -1.65 -5.34 -18.47
CA PHE A 146 -2.87 -5.94 -17.97
C PHE A 146 -3.92 -4.84 -17.91
N GLN A 147 -5.01 -5.02 -18.64
CA GLN A 147 -6.04 -4.01 -18.82
C GLN A 147 -7.42 -4.63 -18.65
N THR A 148 -8.31 -3.93 -17.97
CA THR A 148 -9.75 -4.24 -17.97
C THR A 148 -10.51 -3.05 -18.54
N ASP A 149 -11.24 -3.29 -19.63
CA ASP A 149 -12.17 -2.33 -20.21
C ASP A 149 -13.50 -2.40 -19.43
N ILE A 150 -13.90 -1.30 -18.80
CA ILE A 150 -15.07 -1.26 -17.92
C ILE A 150 -16.04 -0.13 -18.29
N THR A 151 -17.29 -0.29 -17.90
CA THR A 151 -18.25 0.81 -17.79
C THR A 151 -18.71 0.94 -16.35
N ILE A 152 -18.80 2.17 -15.87
CA ILE A 152 -19.30 2.48 -14.53
C ILE A 152 -20.70 3.06 -14.65
N TYR A 153 -21.60 2.57 -13.81
CA TYR A 153 -22.99 2.99 -13.77
C TYR A 153 -23.38 3.56 -12.41
N LYS A 154 -24.31 4.50 -12.42
CA LYS A 154 -25.04 4.98 -11.25
C LYS A 154 -26.42 4.37 -11.22
N ASN A 155 -26.86 3.92 -10.06
CA ASN A 155 -28.21 3.43 -9.88
C ASN A 155 -29.18 4.57 -9.50
N ASN A 156 -30.14 4.86 -10.37
CA ASN A 156 -31.13 5.92 -10.17
C ASN A 156 -32.27 5.55 -9.21
N ASN A 157 -32.46 4.26 -8.93
CA ASN A 157 -33.54 3.77 -8.06
C ASN A 157 -33.05 3.08 -6.78
N GLN A 158 -31.85 3.40 -6.30
CA GLN A 158 -31.19 2.75 -5.15
C GLN A 158 -32.05 2.64 -3.87
N ASN A 159 -32.99 3.55 -3.66
CA ASN A 159 -33.84 3.60 -2.46
C ASN A 159 -35.08 2.70 -2.56
N VAL A 160 -35.33 2.08 -3.71
CA VAL A 160 -36.48 1.22 -3.94
C VAL A 160 -36.08 -0.23 -3.65
N VAL A 161 -36.48 -0.73 -2.48
CA VAL A 161 -36.12 -2.09 -2.05
C VAL A 161 -36.77 -3.12 -2.97
N GLY A 162 -35.96 -4.00 -3.55
CA GLY A 162 -36.41 -5.13 -4.36
C GLY A 162 -36.71 -4.81 -5.83
N SER A 163 -36.52 -3.57 -6.29
CA SER A 163 -36.55 -3.29 -7.72
C SER A 163 -35.25 -3.71 -8.40
N GLN A 164 -35.33 -4.05 -9.69
CA GLN A 164 -34.13 -4.16 -10.52
C GLN A 164 -33.45 -2.78 -10.62
N PRO A 165 -32.11 -2.73 -10.64
CA PRO A 165 -31.38 -1.47 -10.68
C PRO A 165 -31.63 -0.73 -11.98
N ASP A 166 -31.90 0.57 -11.88
CA ASP A 166 -32.04 1.48 -13.03
C ASP A 166 -30.68 2.14 -13.28
N LEU A 167 -29.88 1.54 -14.16
CA LEU A 167 -28.47 1.89 -14.36
C LEU A 167 -28.32 2.98 -15.41
N GLU A 168 -27.82 4.15 -14.98
CA GLU A 168 -27.37 5.22 -15.85
C GLU A 168 -25.85 5.17 -15.99
N LYS A 169 -25.38 5.13 -17.23
CA LYS A 169 -23.95 5.11 -17.54
C LYS A 169 -23.27 6.41 -17.11
N ILE A 170 -22.19 6.30 -16.34
CA ILE A 170 -21.36 7.43 -15.91
C ILE A 170 -20.18 7.61 -16.87
N ASP A 171 -19.39 6.56 -17.07
CA ASP A 171 -18.13 6.63 -17.84
C ASP A 171 -17.69 5.25 -18.35
N ASP A 172 -16.92 5.26 -19.43
CA ASP A 172 -16.14 4.11 -19.91
C ASP A 172 -14.67 4.33 -19.61
N TYR A 173 -13.97 3.30 -19.14
CA TYR A 173 -12.56 3.44 -18.81
C TYR A 173 -11.80 2.13 -19.00
N SER A 174 -10.54 2.23 -19.43
CA SER A 174 -9.61 1.11 -19.49
C SER A 174 -8.67 1.16 -18.30
N ILE A 175 -8.94 0.36 -17.26
CA ILE A 175 -8.09 0.29 -16.08
C ILE A 175 -6.83 -0.50 -16.44
N GLN A 176 -5.66 0.13 -16.31
CA GLN A 176 -4.36 -0.53 -16.48
C GLN A 176 -3.60 -0.55 -15.16
N VAL A 177 -2.56 -1.39 -15.08
CA VAL A 177 -1.64 -1.42 -13.93
C VAL A 177 -1.08 -0.02 -13.70
N ASN A 178 -1.16 0.48 -12.45
CA ASN A 178 -0.79 1.84 -12.03
C ASN A 178 -1.60 3.01 -12.63
N HIS A 179 -2.62 2.72 -13.45
CA HIS A 179 -3.54 3.70 -14.00
C HIS A 179 -4.98 3.41 -13.53
N PRO A 180 -5.28 3.69 -12.24
CA PRO A 180 -6.61 3.41 -11.69
C PRO A 180 -7.67 4.31 -12.28
N TYR A 181 -8.90 3.79 -12.35
CA TYR A 181 -10.08 4.63 -12.54
C TYR A 181 -10.43 5.35 -11.23
N ARG A 182 -10.82 6.62 -11.30
CA ARG A 182 -11.11 7.45 -10.12
C ARG A 182 -12.47 8.12 -10.25
N PHE A 183 -13.34 7.92 -9.26
CA PHE A 183 -14.68 8.49 -9.23
C PHE A 183 -15.17 8.63 -7.78
N ASP A 184 -15.88 9.69 -7.43
CA ASP A 184 -16.49 9.91 -6.10
C ASP A 184 -15.57 9.62 -4.87
N GLY A 185 -14.28 9.91 -5.01
CA GLY A 185 -13.26 9.64 -3.98
C GLY A 185 -12.85 8.17 -3.85
N TYR A 186 -13.38 7.29 -4.70
CA TYR A 186 -12.94 5.92 -4.90
C TYR A 186 -11.89 5.84 -6.01
N GLU A 187 -11.05 4.81 -5.92
CA GLU A 187 -10.06 4.43 -6.91
C GLU A 187 -10.22 2.92 -7.17
N ILE A 188 -10.29 2.50 -8.44
CA ILE A 188 -10.35 1.08 -8.82
C ILE A 188 -9.05 0.70 -9.52
N PHE A 189 -8.36 -0.29 -8.97
CA PHE A 189 -7.07 -0.76 -9.46
C PHE A 189 -7.19 -2.15 -10.08
N GLN A 190 -6.59 -2.33 -11.26
CA GLN A 190 -6.33 -3.65 -11.81
C GLN A 190 -5.35 -4.38 -10.89
N SER A 191 -5.78 -5.47 -10.26
CA SER A 191 -5.00 -6.17 -9.24
C SER A 191 -4.59 -7.58 -9.66
N SER A 192 -5.51 -8.33 -10.25
CA SER A 192 -5.26 -9.68 -10.77
C SER A 192 -6.33 -10.07 -11.77
N PHE A 193 -6.27 -11.29 -12.28
CA PHE A 193 -7.30 -11.89 -13.12
C PHE A 193 -7.41 -13.38 -12.78
N ASP A 194 -8.55 -13.96 -13.11
CA ASP A 194 -8.83 -15.38 -12.96
C ASP A 194 -9.32 -15.92 -14.30
N SER A 195 -8.65 -16.96 -14.78
CA SER A 195 -8.99 -17.66 -16.02
C SER A 195 -9.11 -19.17 -15.79
N SER A 196 -9.52 -19.58 -14.58
CA SER A 196 -9.57 -20.99 -14.17
C SER A 196 -10.88 -21.70 -14.47
N GLN A 197 -11.96 -20.95 -14.75
CA GLN A 197 -13.29 -21.52 -15.02
C GLN A 197 -13.49 -21.72 -16.53
N LEU A 198 -14.11 -22.82 -16.94
CA LEU A 198 -14.45 -23.06 -18.34
C LEU A 198 -15.68 -22.21 -18.73
N ARG A 199 -15.64 -21.60 -19.92
CA ARG A 199 -16.76 -20.85 -20.51
C ARG A 199 -17.49 -21.68 -21.55
N SER A 200 -16.74 -22.25 -22.49
CA SER A 200 -17.28 -22.96 -23.63
C SER A 200 -16.41 -24.16 -23.98
N MET A 201 -17.02 -25.14 -24.63
CA MET A 201 -16.31 -26.27 -25.25
C MET A 201 -16.76 -26.41 -26.70
N THR A 202 -15.80 -26.54 -27.60
CA THR A 202 -16.03 -26.75 -29.02
C THR A 202 -15.86 -28.23 -29.35
N PHE A 203 -16.80 -28.77 -30.12
CA PHE A 203 -16.81 -30.16 -30.56
C PHE A 203 -16.99 -30.22 -32.08
N PHE A 204 -16.60 -31.34 -32.69
CA PHE A 204 -16.91 -31.64 -34.07
C PHE A 204 -17.44 -33.07 -34.20
N LEU A 205 -18.20 -33.32 -35.26
CA LEU A 205 -18.71 -34.64 -35.60
C LEU A 205 -17.76 -35.34 -36.56
N GLU A 206 -17.48 -36.62 -36.31
CA GLU A 206 -16.65 -37.51 -37.12
C GLU A 206 -17.50 -38.70 -37.57
N ASP A 207 -17.41 -39.10 -38.83
CA ASP A 207 -18.10 -40.30 -39.35
C ASP A 207 -17.33 -41.60 -39.07
N ALA A 208 -17.84 -42.72 -39.58
CA ALA A 208 -17.25 -44.05 -39.39
C ALA A 208 -15.87 -44.22 -40.07
N ASP A 209 -15.59 -43.43 -41.10
CA ASP A 209 -14.31 -43.43 -41.84
C ASP A 209 -13.28 -42.48 -41.19
N GLY A 210 -13.69 -41.69 -40.20
CA GLY A 210 -12.85 -40.75 -39.48
C GLY A 210 -12.82 -39.35 -40.12
N GLU A 211 -13.73 -39.05 -41.04
CA GLU A 211 -13.83 -37.74 -41.69
C GLU A 211 -14.75 -36.80 -40.90
N GLN A 212 -14.41 -35.51 -40.86
CA GLN A 212 -15.21 -34.50 -40.17
C GLN A 212 -16.49 -34.21 -40.97
N VAL A 213 -17.63 -34.25 -40.28
CA VAL A 213 -18.94 -33.95 -40.84
C VAL A 213 -19.41 -32.58 -40.36
N GLY A 214 -19.61 -31.65 -41.30
CA GLY A 214 -20.04 -30.29 -41.01
C GLY A 214 -19.01 -29.44 -40.25
N ASP A 215 -19.47 -28.28 -39.80
CA ASP A 215 -18.64 -27.35 -39.01
C ASP A 215 -18.65 -27.74 -37.52
N PRO A 216 -17.57 -27.42 -36.77
CA PRO A 216 -17.57 -27.58 -35.31
C PRO A 216 -18.68 -26.76 -34.66
N PHE A 217 -19.25 -27.29 -33.57
CA PHE A 217 -20.28 -26.62 -32.78
C PHE A 217 -19.74 -26.27 -31.39
N VAL A 218 -20.16 -25.10 -30.87
CA VAL A 218 -19.70 -24.56 -29.59
C VAL A 218 -20.81 -24.69 -28.56
N VAL A 219 -20.49 -25.28 -27.41
CA VAL A 219 -21.38 -25.42 -26.27
C VAL A 219 -20.99 -24.39 -25.21
N ASP A 220 -21.85 -23.41 -24.96
CA ASP A 220 -21.72 -22.50 -23.81
C ASP A 220 -22.04 -23.27 -22.52
N LEU A 221 -21.10 -23.33 -21.57
CA LEU A 221 -21.25 -24.15 -20.36
C LEU A 221 -22.10 -23.49 -19.28
N ARG A 222 -22.42 -22.20 -19.40
CA ARG A 222 -23.33 -21.49 -18.49
C ARG A 222 -24.77 -21.60 -18.98
N THR A 223 -24.97 -21.43 -20.28
CA THR A 223 -26.29 -21.45 -20.92
C THR A 223 -26.22 -22.26 -22.21
N PRO A 224 -26.07 -23.59 -22.11
CA PRO A 224 -25.95 -24.45 -23.28
C PRO A 224 -27.26 -24.49 -24.06
N ASP A 225 -27.16 -24.47 -25.39
CA ASP A 225 -28.30 -24.74 -26.27
C ASP A 225 -28.68 -26.22 -26.20
N GLU A 226 -29.97 -26.51 -26.37
CA GLU A 226 -30.49 -27.88 -26.38
C GLU A 226 -30.16 -28.62 -27.68
N THR A 227 -29.97 -27.90 -28.79
CA THR A 227 -29.85 -28.47 -30.14
C THR A 227 -28.83 -27.69 -30.97
N TYR A 228 -28.01 -28.42 -31.73
CA TYR A 228 -26.97 -27.90 -32.61
C TYR A 228 -27.14 -28.47 -34.02
N ASN A 229 -27.35 -27.61 -35.02
CA ASN A 229 -27.46 -28.04 -36.42
C ASN A 229 -26.07 -28.17 -37.03
N ILE A 230 -25.74 -29.36 -37.57
CA ILE A 230 -24.42 -29.67 -38.12
C ILE A 230 -24.44 -29.60 -39.65
N THR A 231 -25.44 -30.24 -40.25
CA THR A 231 -25.75 -30.15 -41.69
C THR A 231 -27.26 -29.97 -41.88
N ASP A 232 -27.73 -29.94 -43.12
CA ASP A 232 -29.18 -29.88 -43.41
C ASP A 232 -29.93 -31.15 -42.93
N ASP A 233 -29.21 -32.28 -42.82
CA ASP A 233 -29.79 -33.61 -42.54
C ASP A 233 -29.38 -34.17 -41.16
N ILE A 234 -28.42 -33.54 -40.47
CA ILE A 234 -27.87 -33.99 -39.18
C ILE A 234 -27.96 -32.92 -38.10
N VAL A 235 -28.58 -33.30 -36.99
CA VAL A 235 -28.81 -32.45 -35.81
C VAL A 235 -28.31 -33.16 -34.55
N ILE A 236 -27.61 -32.44 -33.68
CA ILE A 236 -27.15 -32.95 -32.39
C ILE A 236 -27.99 -32.36 -31.27
N ASP A 237 -28.68 -33.22 -30.53
CA ASP A 237 -29.43 -32.84 -29.34
C ASP A 237 -28.62 -33.13 -28.06
N MET A 238 -28.53 -32.14 -27.18
CA MET A 238 -27.95 -32.31 -25.84
C MET A 238 -29.01 -32.84 -24.88
N ARG A 239 -28.99 -34.16 -24.64
CA ARG A 239 -29.97 -34.85 -23.77
C ARG A 239 -29.68 -34.70 -22.29
N ALA A 240 -28.42 -34.53 -21.90
CA ALA A 240 -28.03 -34.28 -20.52
C ALA A 240 -26.72 -33.50 -20.42
N TYR A 241 -26.59 -32.70 -19.37
CA TYR A 241 -25.40 -31.92 -19.05
C TYR A 241 -25.13 -31.96 -17.54
N SER A 242 -23.86 -32.15 -17.17
CA SER A 242 -23.37 -32.00 -15.80
C SER A 242 -22.12 -31.11 -15.79
N PRO A 243 -22.13 -29.93 -15.17
CA PRO A 243 -20.99 -29.00 -15.17
C PRO A 243 -19.76 -29.53 -14.40
N ASP A 244 -19.97 -30.34 -13.37
CA ASP A 244 -18.92 -30.92 -12.54
C ASP A 244 -19.24 -32.39 -12.27
N PHE A 245 -19.08 -33.20 -13.31
CA PHE A 245 -19.50 -34.59 -13.34
C PHE A 245 -18.87 -35.40 -12.21
N LEU A 246 -19.74 -35.99 -11.38
CA LEU A 246 -19.35 -36.86 -10.28
C LEU A 246 -19.59 -38.34 -10.62
N GLU A 247 -20.83 -38.67 -10.98
CA GLU A 247 -21.28 -40.02 -11.29
C GLU A 247 -22.58 -40.03 -12.11
N ILE A 248 -22.99 -41.20 -12.58
CA ILE A 248 -24.30 -41.45 -13.18
C ILE A 248 -25.16 -42.13 -12.10
N ALA A 249 -26.29 -41.52 -11.75
CA ALA A 249 -27.22 -42.10 -10.78
C ALA A 249 -27.95 -43.33 -11.35
N ASP A 250 -28.57 -44.15 -10.49
CA ASP A 250 -29.32 -45.36 -10.88
C ASP A 250 -30.41 -45.11 -11.93
N ASN A 251 -30.94 -43.88 -11.99
CA ASN A 251 -31.96 -43.46 -12.96
C ASN A 251 -31.37 -42.91 -14.27
N GLY A 252 -30.05 -42.99 -14.47
CA GLY A 252 -29.35 -42.48 -15.65
C GLY A 252 -29.05 -40.98 -15.65
N THR A 253 -29.39 -40.25 -14.58
CA THR A 253 -29.12 -38.80 -14.50
C THR A 253 -27.64 -38.56 -14.22
N LEU A 254 -27.04 -37.59 -14.91
CA LEU A 254 -25.68 -37.13 -14.61
C LEU A 254 -25.71 -36.29 -13.32
N VAL A 255 -24.99 -36.73 -12.30
CA VAL A 255 -24.88 -36.01 -11.02
C VAL A 255 -23.72 -35.02 -11.11
N SER A 256 -23.98 -33.78 -10.68
CA SER A 256 -22.96 -32.73 -10.60
C SER A 256 -22.57 -32.46 -9.15
N GLN A 257 -21.27 -32.35 -8.87
CA GLN A 257 -20.77 -31.99 -7.54
C GLN A 257 -20.99 -30.51 -7.22
N THR A 258 -20.80 -29.65 -8.22
CA THR A 258 -21.00 -28.20 -8.12
C THR A 258 -21.75 -27.69 -9.35
N PRO A 259 -22.38 -26.51 -9.30
CA PRO A 259 -22.96 -25.88 -10.50
C PRO A 259 -21.90 -25.19 -11.38
N VAL A 260 -20.61 -25.24 -11.03
CA VAL A 260 -19.54 -24.55 -11.75
C VAL A 260 -18.91 -25.50 -12.75
N PRO A 261 -18.73 -25.13 -14.03
CA PRO A 261 -18.17 -25.99 -15.06
C PRO A 261 -16.67 -26.24 -14.83
N ARG A 262 -16.35 -27.32 -14.09
CA ARG A 262 -14.98 -27.74 -13.74
C ARG A 262 -14.58 -29.06 -14.37
N ASN A 263 -15.54 -29.96 -14.54
CA ASN A 263 -15.38 -31.25 -15.20
C ASN A 263 -16.68 -31.59 -15.96
N PRO A 264 -16.97 -30.85 -17.05
CA PRO A 264 -18.19 -31.04 -17.84
C PRO A 264 -18.34 -32.46 -18.39
N ALA A 265 -19.57 -32.96 -18.36
CA ALA A 265 -19.97 -34.17 -19.08
C ALA A 265 -21.33 -33.99 -19.75
N PHE A 266 -21.49 -34.64 -20.90
CA PHE A 266 -22.65 -34.48 -21.77
C PHE A 266 -23.18 -35.85 -22.21
N VAL A 267 -24.48 -35.91 -22.47
CA VAL A 267 -25.05 -36.94 -23.33
C VAL A 267 -25.56 -36.24 -24.57
N PHE A 268 -24.92 -36.50 -25.69
CA PHE A 268 -25.37 -36.02 -26.99
C PHE A 268 -26.07 -37.15 -27.74
N GLU A 269 -27.07 -36.76 -28.52
CA GLU A 269 -27.80 -37.62 -29.43
C GLU A 269 -27.68 -37.05 -30.85
N VAL A 270 -27.04 -37.80 -31.74
CA VAL A 270 -26.96 -37.47 -33.16
C VAL A 270 -28.22 -38.01 -33.83
N ASN A 271 -28.95 -37.12 -34.49
CA ASN A 271 -30.15 -37.42 -35.26
C ASN A 271 -29.84 -37.14 -36.73
N GLU A 272 -29.75 -38.20 -37.53
CA GLU A 272 -29.72 -38.12 -38.99
C GLU A 272 -31.11 -38.47 -39.54
N GLN A 273 -31.51 -37.79 -40.63
CA GLN A 273 -32.80 -38.03 -41.25
C GLN A 273 -32.97 -39.50 -41.67
N ASP A 274 -34.10 -40.11 -41.29
CA ASP A 274 -34.48 -41.50 -41.60
C ASP A 274 -33.58 -42.59 -40.99
N GLU A 275 -32.68 -42.25 -40.05
CA GLU A 275 -31.86 -43.19 -39.28
C GLU A 275 -32.27 -43.24 -37.79
N ASP A 276 -31.83 -44.29 -37.07
CA ASP A 276 -32.05 -44.40 -35.63
C ASP A 276 -31.08 -43.47 -34.87
N PRO A 277 -31.53 -42.80 -33.79
CA PRO A 277 -30.71 -41.84 -33.07
C PRO A 277 -29.54 -42.49 -32.32
N GLU A 278 -28.35 -41.90 -32.45
CA GLU A 278 -27.12 -42.40 -31.87
C GLU A 278 -26.72 -41.60 -30.64
N ARG A 279 -26.56 -42.26 -29.49
CA ARG A 279 -26.22 -41.59 -28.23
C ARG A 279 -24.79 -41.84 -27.84
N SER A 280 -24.13 -40.78 -27.36
CA SER A 280 -22.77 -40.84 -26.83
C SER A 280 -22.66 -40.05 -25.52
N PHE A 281 -21.98 -40.64 -24.55
CA PHE A 281 -21.54 -39.96 -23.33
C PHE A 281 -20.17 -39.33 -23.57
N ILE A 282 -20.11 -38.00 -23.48
CA ILE A 282 -18.91 -37.21 -23.78
C ILE A 282 -18.37 -36.56 -22.50
N ARG A 283 -17.06 -36.63 -22.32
CA ARG A 283 -16.27 -35.94 -21.29
C ARG A 283 -15.08 -35.25 -21.94
N ILE A 284 -14.37 -34.41 -21.18
CA ILE A 284 -13.06 -33.87 -21.61
C ILE A 284 -12.15 -35.05 -22.03
N MET A 285 -11.77 -35.08 -23.31
CA MET A 285 -10.91 -36.11 -23.94
C MET A 285 -11.46 -37.55 -23.97
N GLY A 286 -12.76 -37.75 -23.77
CA GLY A 286 -13.36 -39.09 -23.81
C GLY A 286 -14.75 -39.10 -24.44
N SER A 287 -14.96 -40.01 -25.38
CA SER A 287 -16.26 -40.29 -26.00
C SER A 287 -16.58 -41.77 -25.81
N THR A 288 -17.73 -42.08 -25.20
CA THR A 288 -18.20 -43.46 -24.99
C THR A 288 -19.57 -43.62 -25.64
N PRO A 289 -19.73 -44.51 -26.63
CA PRO A 289 -21.03 -44.78 -27.22
C PRO A 289 -21.96 -45.40 -26.17
N ILE A 290 -23.21 -44.94 -26.16
CA ILE A 290 -24.30 -45.51 -25.35
C ILE A 290 -25.15 -46.43 -26.23
N THR A 291 -25.40 -46.05 -27.48
CA THR A 291 -26.06 -46.89 -28.48
C THR A 291 -25.03 -47.87 -29.08
N ASP A 292 -25.48 -49.08 -29.42
CA ASP A 292 -24.63 -50.08 -30.07
C ASP A 292 -24.40 -49.71 -31.54
N ASN A 293 -23.15 -49.81 -32.02
CA ASN A 293 -22.74 -49.56 -33.41
C ASN A 293 -22.98 -48.13 -33.95
N ASN A 294 -22.71 -47.10 -33.15
CA ASN A 294 -22.71 -45.71 -33.65
C ASN A 294 -21.82 -45.55 -34.90
N GLN A 295 -22.37 -44.94 -35.95
CA GLN A 295 -21.68 -44.49 -37.16
C GLN A 295 -20.99 -43.14 -36.93
N TYR A 296 -21.45 -42.36 -35.96
CA TYR A 296 -20.90 -41.04 -35.67
C TYR A 296 -20.19 -40.97 -34.32
N ASN A 297 -19.14 -40.15 -34.26
CA ASN A 297 -18.38 -39.85 -33.05
C ASN A 297 -18.25 -38.35 -32.83
N ILE A 298 -18.69 -37.87 -31.67
CA ILE A 298 -18.48 -36.48 -31.27
C ILE A 298 -17.10 -36.37 -30.62
N ARG A 299 -16.26 -35.51 -31.18
CA ARG A 299 -14.89 -35.26 -30.74
C ARG A 299 -14.76 -33.89 -30.13
N PHE A 300 -13.97 -33.82 -29.06
CA PHE A 300 -13.57 -32.56 -28.45
C PHE A 300 -12.52 -31.86 -29.32
N LEU A 301 -12.72 -30.57 -29.60
CA LEU A 301 -11.76 -29.73 -30.32
C LEU A 301 -10.95 -28.90 -29.33
N GLU A 302 -11.61 -28.01 -28.60
CA GLU A 302 -10.98 -27.07 -27.67
C GLU A 302 -11.95 -26.60 -26.59
N ALA A 303 -11.40 -25.96 -25.56
CA ALA A 303 -12.16 -25.33 -24.50
C ALA A 303 -11.63 -23.92 -24.24
N GLU A 304 -12.53 -22.97 -24.08
CA GLU A 304 -12.18 -21.60 -23.71
C GLU A 304 -12.50 -21.37 -22.24
N ASN A 305 -11.64 -20.61 -21.56
CA ASN A 305 -11.85 -20.25 -20.18
C ASN A 305 -12.58 -18.91 -20.09
N GLN A 306 -13.46 -18.79 -19.10
CA GLN A 306 -14.00 -17.51 -18.69
C GLN A 306 -12.90 -16.71 -18.03
N VAL A 307 -12.75 -15.45 -18.44
CA VAL A 307 -11.83 -14.52 -17.82
C VAL A 307 -12.61 -13.61 -16.89
N ALA A 308 -12.10 -13.43 -15.68
CA ALA A 308 -12.60 -12.49 -14.70
C ALA A 308 -11.49 -11.55 -14.25
N SER A 309 -11.85 -10.28 -14.11
CA SER A 309 -10.96 -9.26 -13.61
C SER A 309 -11.11 -9.16 -12.10
N VAL A 310 -9.98 -9.23 -11.40
CA VAL A 310 -9.90 -9.00 -9.96
C VAL A 310 -9.41 -7.57 -9.76
N LEU A 311 -10.34 -6.71 -9.40
CA LEU A 311 -10.09 -5.29 -9.17
C LEU A 311 -10.06 -5.00 -7.67
N THR A 312 -9.29 -3.99 -7.25
CA THR A 312 -9.31 -3.51 -5.86
C THR A 312 -9.92 -2.13 -5.82
N LEU A 313 -11.01 -1.98 -5.07
CA LEU A 313 -11.65 -0.73 -4.73
C LEU A 313 -10.95 -0.11 -3.52
N LYS A 314 -10.46 1.12 -3.67
CA LYS A 314 -9.82 1.89 -2.61
C LYS A 314 -10.49 3.22 -2.36
N LYS A 315 -10.57 3.61 -1.10
CA LYS A 315 -10.88 4.98 -0.66
C LYS A 315 -10.15 5.21 0.64
N ASP A 316 -9.25 6.20 0.70
CA ASP A 316 -8.50 6.50 1.94
C ASP A 316 -8.53 8.00 2.25
N LEU A 317 -9.44 8.38 3.14
CA LEU A 317 -9.57 9.75 3.64
C LEU A 317 -8.65 10.01 4.86
N THR A 318 -7.91 9.00 5.31
CA THR A 318 -7.03 9.07 6.48
C THR A 318 -5.59 9.49 6.13
N MET A 319 -5.20 9.38 4.85
CA MET A 319 -3.85 9.75 4.37
C MET A 319 -3.36 11.15 4.79
N PRO A 320 -4.18 12.22 4.79
CA PRO A 320 -3.73 13.53 5.26
C PRO A 320 -3.25 13.53 6.72
N PHE A 321 -3.87 12.76 7.62
CA PHE A 321 -3.47 12.67 9.03
C PHE A 321 -2.08 12.04 9.16
N PHE A 322 -1.82 10.99 8.38
CA PHE A 322 -0.50 10.35 8.31
C PHE A 322 0.55 11.32 7.78
N ALA A 323 0.27 12.01 6.68
CA ALA A 323 1.20 12.96 6.08
C ALA A 323 1.56 14.10 7.05
N VAL A 324 0.56 14.73 7.67
CA VAL A 324 0.77 15.81 8.64
C VAL A 324 1.51 15.30 9.88
N GLY A 325 1.11 14.14 10.42
CA GLY A 325 1.73 13.54 11.60
C GLY A 325 3.20 13.19 11.35
N PHE A 326 3.51 12.65 10.17
CA PHE A 326 4.86 12.34 9.74
C PHE A 326 5.73 13.59 9.60
N VAL A 327 5.21 14.65 8.99
CA VAL A 327 5.93 15.94 8.87
C VAL A 327 6.23 16.54 10.25
N ILE A 328 5.25 16.52 11.17
CA ILE A 328 5.44 17.00 12.55
C ILE A 328 6.52 16.17 13.26
N PHE A 329 6.49 14.85 13.10
CA PHE A 329 7.46 13.95 13.69
C PHE A 329 8.88 14.20 13.17
N LEU A 330 9.06 14.35 11.85
CA LEU A 330 10.35 14.71 11.25
C LEU A 330 10.86 16.06 11.77
N PHE A 331 9.97 17.04 11.90
CA PHE A 331 10.33 18.35 12.42
C PHE A 331 10.79 18.30 13.89
N GLY A 332 10.12 17.52 14.73
CA GLY A 332 10.53 17.33 16.12
C GLY A 332 11.86 16.59 16.25
N LEU A 333 12.14 15.61 15.39
CA LEU A 333 13.44 14.93 15.30
C LEU A 333 14.54 15.92 14.92
N PHE A 334 14.31 16.75 13.91
CA PHE A 334 15.25 17.78 13.49
C PHE A 334 15.58 18.74 14.65
N ILE A 335 14.55 19.27 15.32
CA ILE A 335 14.72 20.15 16.48
C ILE A 335 15.49 19.45 17.61
N GLY A 336 15.12 18.21 17.95
CA GLY A 336 15.73 17.46 19.04
C GLY A 336 17.19 17.06 18.78
N SER A 337 17.55 16.82 17.53
CA SER A 337 18.88 16.32 17.14
C SER A 337 19.88 17.43 16.82
N TYR A 338 19.45 18.48 16.11
CA TYR A 338 20.36 19.53 15.62
C TYR A 338 20.40 20.78 16.49
N ILE A 339 19.35 21.07 17.25
CA ILE A 339 19.32 22.25 18.12
C ILE A 339 19.83 21.86 19.51
N ASN A 340 21.01 22.35 19.87
CA ASN A 340 21.56 22.13 21.20
C ASN A 340 21.08 23.24 22.14
N HIS A 341 20.47 22.84 23.25
CA HIS A 341 20.13 23.76 24.33
C HIS A 341 21.36 24.01 25.18
N ARG A 342 21.81 25.26 25.21
CA ARG A 342 23.04 25.69 25.88
C ARG A 342 22.73 26.77 26.91
N ARG A 343 23.37 26.67 28.08
CA ARG A 343 23.32 27.64 29.16
C ARG A 343 24.72 27.96 29.65
N ILE A 344 24.96 29.24 29.90
CA ILE A 344 26.21 29.74 30.47
C ILE A 344 25.84 30.66 31.63
N TRP A 345 26.53 30.53 32.75
CA TRP A 345 26.41 31.37 33.92
C TRP A 345 27.75 32.03 34.17
N ILE A 346 27.74 33.35 34.43
CA ILE A 346 28.90 34.14 34.79
C ILE A 346 28.57 34.90 36.08
N LYS A 347 29.49 34.93 37.03
CA LYS A 347 29.45 35.77 38.24
C LYS A 347 30.81 36.47 38.38
N ASN A 348 30.81 37.78 38.56
CA ASN A 348 32.02 38.58 38.78
C ASN A 348 31.92 39.35 40.11
N ASP A 349 31.85 38.61 41.22
CA ASP A 349 31.61 39.13 42.57
C ASP A 349 32.57 38.43 43.53
N GLY A 350 33.60 39.15 43.99
CA GLY A 350 34.73 38.66 44.76
C GLY A 350 35.69 37.71 44.02
N ALA A 351 35.19 37.00 43.00
CA ALA A 351 35.91 36.06 42.16
C ALA A 351 35.17 35.90 40.83
N PHE A 352 35.89 35.79 39.71
CA PHE A 352 35.28 35.48 38.41
C PHE A 352 34.96 33.99 38.30
N LYS A 353 33.69 33.66 38.08
CA LYS A 353 33.19 32.28 37.96
C LYS A 353 32.38 32.14 36.69
N LEU A 354 32.77 31.20 35.84
CA LEU A 354 32.04 30.79 34.66
C LEU A 354 31.64 29.32 34.80
N ALA A 355 30.40 29.00 34.46
CA ALA A 355 29.95 27.62 34.35
C ALA A 355 29.03 27.47 33.15
N ALA A 356 29.02 26.29 32.54
CA ALA A 356 28.22 26.04 31.35
C ALA A 356 27.64 24.63 31.30
N HIS A 357 26.49 24.53 30.65
CA HIS A 357 25.76 23.29 30.47
C HIS A 357 25.18 23.23 29.06
N THR A 358 25.21 22.05 28.44
CA THR A 358 24.51 21.78 27.19
C THR A 358 23.79 20.44 27.26
N ASN A 359 22.66 20.30 26.59
CA ASN A 359 21.98 19.01 26.49
C ASN A 359 22.80 17.98 25.70
N LYS A 360 23.54 18.44 24.68
CA LYS A 360 24.35 17.63 23.76
C LYS A 360 25.58 18.42 23.29
N ASN A 361 26.60 17.73 22.79
CA ASN A 361 27.82 18.32 22.22
C ASN A 361 28.58 19.26 23.19
N TYR A 362 29.03 18.71 24.32
CA TYR A 362 29.86 19.43 25.31
C TYR A 362 31.19 19.91 24.72
N PHE A 363 31.81 19.12 23.84
CA PHE A 363 33.03 19.49 23.14
C PHE A 363 32.90 20.80 22.35
N GLY A 364 31.84 20.93 21.55
CA GLY A 364 31.57 22.14 20.79
C GLY A 364 31.31 23.37 21.66
N LEU A 365 30.60 23.20 22.79
CA LEU A 365 30.41 24.30 23.75
C LEU A 365 31.73 24.70 24.45
N LYS A 366 32.57 23.73 24.83
CA LYS A 366 33.90 24.00 25.41
C LYS A 366 34.79 24.80 24.45
N LYS A 367 34.92 24.34 23.20
CA LYS A 367 35.70 25.04 22.17
C LYS A 367 35.19 26.46 21.93
N GLU A 368 33.88 26.62 21.91
CA GLU A 368 33.22 27.92 21.75
C GLU A 368 33.52 28.88 22.90
N LEU A 369 33.45 28.40 24.15
CA LEU A 369 33.75 29.20 25.35
C LEU A 369 35.23 29.55 25.44
N ASN A 370 36.13 28.60 25.18
CA ASN A 370 37.57 28.85 25.21
C ASN A 370 37.97 29.95 24.23
N LYS A 371 37.40 29.98 23.01
CA LYS A 371 37.63 31.07 22.05
C LYS A 371 37.23 32.44 22.60
N VAL A 372 36.15 32.51 23.38
CA VAL A 372 35.69 33.76 24.00
C VAL A 372 36.63 34.17 25.15
N LEU A 373 37.06 33.22 25.99
CA LEU A 373 37.94 33.49 27.14
C LEU A 373 39.37 33.83 26.71
N GLU A 374 39.94 33.11 25.75
CA GLU A 374 41.27 33.37 25.19
C GLU A 374 41.39 34.77 24.62
N SER A 375 40.32 35.26 23.97
CA SER A 375 40.31 36.60 23.40
C SER A 375 40.32 37.74 24.43
N GLU A 376 40.17 37.41 25.72
CA GLU A 376 40.28 38.34 26.86
C GLU A 376 41.47 37.98 27.79
N ASN A 377 42.34 37.06 27.35
CA ASN A 377 43.45 36.48 28.14
C ASN A 377 42.99 35.89 29.47
N LEU A 378 41.87 35.16 29.47
CA LEU A 378 41.33 34.45 30.63
C LEU A 378 41.60 32.95 30.55
N GLU A 379 41.65 32.30 31.71
CA GLU A 379 41.80 30.84 31.81
C GLU A 379 40.72 30.08 31.04
N GLN A 380 41.12 28.98 30.40
CA GLN A 380 40.20 28.12 29.65
C GLN A 380 39.22 27.39 30.58
N VAL A 381 38.13 26.90 30.00
CA VAL A 381 37.12 26.11 30.70
C VAL A 381 37.63 24.68 30.92
N GLU A 382 37.54 24.21 32.17
CA GLU A 382 37.81 22.84 32.56
C GLU A 382 36.61 21.93 32.26
N ASP A 383 36.86 20.67 31.87
CA ASP A 383 35.82 19.64 31.76
C ASP A 383 36.01 18.62 32.88
N LYS A 384 35.13 18.67 33.87
CA LYS A 384 35.16 17.83 35.07
C LYS A 384 35.26 16.34 34.75
N PHE A 385 34.53 15.87 33.73
CA PHE A 385 34.53 14.46 33.37
C PHE A 385 35.87 14.00 32.78
N VAL A 386 36.53 14.86 32.01
CA VAL A 386 37.86 14.56 31.45
C VAL A 386 38.90 14.50 32.57
N ILE A 387 38.84 15.41 33.54
CA ILE A 387 39.72 15.42 34.70
C ILE A 387 39.53 14.14 35.52
N GLU A 388 38.28 13.79 35.85
CA GLU A 388 37.96 12.57 36.61
C GLU A 388 38.39 11.29 35.89
N GLN A 389 38.26 11.22 34.56
CA GLN A 389 38.75 10.10 33.76
C GLN A 389 40.28 10.02 33.78
N THR A 390 40.97 11.14 33.57
CA THR A 390 42.44 11.20 33.55
C THR A 390 43.04 10.84 34.91
N MET A 391 42.38 11.20 36.01
CA MET A 391 42.78 10.80 37.36
C MET A 391 42.63 9.28 37.57
N LYS A 392 41.50 8.69 37.15
CA LYS A 392 41.27 7.24 37.21
C LYS A 392 42.25 6.44 36.35
N ASP A 393 42.61 6.96 35.18
CA ASP A 393 43.56 6.32 34.27
C ASP A 393 45.02 6.42 34.78
N LYS A 394 45.32 7.37 35.68
CA LYS A 394 46.61 7.47 36.38
C LYS A 394 46.70 6.61 37.64
N GLU A 395 45.56 6.21 38.20
CA GLU A 395 45.44 5.33 39.37
C GLU A 395 45.37 3.84 38.98
N ARG A 396 45.20 3.53 37.70
CA ARG A 396 45.32 2.19 37.10
C ARG A 396 46.71 1.98 36.53
#